data_AF-A0A349P0U4-F1
#
_entry.id   AF-A0A349P0U4-F1
#
_cell.length_a   1.000
_cell.length_b   1.000
_cell.length_c   1.000
_cell.angle_alpha   90.00
_cell.angle_beta   90.00
_cell.angle_gamma   90.00
#
_symmetry.space_group_name_H-M   'P 1'
#
loop_
_entity.id
_entity.type
_entity.pdbx_description
1 polymer ?
#
loop_
_entity_poly.entity_id
_entity_poly.type
_entity_poly.pdbx_seq_one_letter_code
_entity_poly.pdbx_strand_id
1 'polypeptide(L)'
;MNNKISLTLKISALLTTFFLGLNFVYAWTAPTATPPSNNVSAPINMSGVDQTKLGDVCTAKGGSTKCLSTSTELPAATIVGQTVRWDGTGWGISNEGDVLANGVTVGRGGGNISSNTVTGYSALASNTTGDSNTATGVSALKFNTTGFSNTANGLSALAVNTVGYYNAAFGQDALRNNIDGNDNTAVGFQSLSSNLSGSFNTATGMNALHYNTSGGSNVSSGTYSLLQNTTGGSNVAVGANALFGNTTGSQNTALGSWANVSIGNLTNTTAVGYGASVDASNKVRIGNNAVTVIGGAVAWSNLSDIRAKDDIVNYTHGLDLITKLRPVAYKLKGDSTKKVHSGFIAQEVEAVGVPFYGLNKPESKDGYYSISYSELVVPLVNSVKELEAENDILRARLEKLEAKVKSL
;
A
#
# COMPACT_ATOMS: atom_id res chain seq x y z
N MET A 1 -23.23 -55.82 51.96
CA MET A 1 -22.83 -54.55 52.59
C MET A 1 -21.44 -54.16 52.10
N ASN A 2 -21.29 -52.88 51.77
CA ASN A 2 -20.13 -52.08 51.35
C ASN A 2 -18.70 -52.68 51.35
N ASN A 3 -18.03 -52.35 50.23
CA ASN A 3 -16.65 -51.87 50.10
C ASN A 3 -15.48 -52.78 50.52
N LYS A 4 -14.67 -53.14 49.50
CA LYS A 4 -13.27 -52.67 49.42
C LYS A 4 -12.68 -52.86 48.01
N ILE A 5 -11.50 -52.24 47.84
CA ILE A 5 -10.48 -52.41 46.79
C ILE A 5 -10.53 -51.38 45.64
N SER A 6 -9.60 -50.43 45.76
CA SER A 6 -9.04 -49.64 44.67
C SER A 6 -8.12 -50.52 43.82
N LEU A 7 -8.10 -50.31 42.51
CA LEU A 7 -6.92 -50.63 41.71
C LEU A 7 -6.63 -49.55 40.66
N THR A 8 -5.51 -48.86 40.86
CA THR A 8 -4.92 -47.93 39.91
C THR A 8 -4.16 -48.71 38.82
N LEU A 9 -4.36 -48.38 37.55
CA LEU A 9 -3.33 -48.65 36.53
C LEU A 9 -3.17 -47.41 35.64
N LYS A 10 -1.96 -46.84 35.66
CA LYS A 10 -1.52 -45.84 34.68
C LYS A 10 -0.96 -46.57 33.46
N ILE A 11 -1.11 -46.00 32.26
CA ILE A 11 -0.02 -45.66 31.32
C ILE A 11 -0.59 -44.85 30.14
N SER A 12 0.24 -43.97 29.59
CA SER A 12 -0.11 -42.86 28.70
C SER A 12 -0.49 -43.26 27.27
N ALA A 13 -1.44 -42.54 26.64
CA ALA A 13 -1.22 -41.86 25.35
C ALA A 13 -2.40 -40.96 24.93
N LEU A 14 -2.02 -39.82 24.37
CA LEU A 14 -2.78 -38.71 23.79
C LEU A 14 -3.66 -39.08 22.56
N LEU A 15 -4.88 -38.53 22.44
CA LEU A 15 -5.46 -37.74 21.30
C LEU A 15 -7.01 -37.91 21.15
N THR A 16 -7.72 -36.78 20.93
CA THR A 16 -9.09 -36.52 20.34
C THR A 16 -10.03 -37.69 19.98
N THR A 17 -11.38 -37.68 20.10
CA THR A 17 -12.46 -36.63 20.08
C THR A 17 -13.79 -37.35 20.49
N PHE A 18 -14.62 -36.90 21.43
CA PHE A 18 -15.70 -35.88 21.42
C PHE A 18 -17.08 -36.27 20.81
N PHE A 19 -18.16 -35.70 21.37
CA PHE A 19 -19.62 -35.83 21.09
C PHE A 19 -20.36 -37.02 21.74
N LEU A 20 -21.32 -36.88 22.68
CA LEU A 20 -22.50 -35.98 22.86
C LEU A 20 -23.47 -36.04 21.66
N GLY A 21 -24.74 -36.46 21.76
CA GLY A 21 -25.59 -36.74 22.92
C GLY A 21 -26.54 -35.58 23.24
N LEU A 22 -27.78 -35.61 22.72
CA LEU A 22 -28.99 -34.86 23.14
C LEU A 22 -30.24 -35.46 22.42
N ASN A 23 -31.43 -35.42 23.04
CA ASN A 23 -32.63 -36.21 22.68
C ASN A 23 -33.94 -35.39 22.49
N PHE A 24 -35.05 -36.13 22.19
CA PHE A 24 -36.52 -35.86 22.38
C PHE A 24 -37.34 -35.52 21.09
N VAL A 25 -38.64 -35.88 20.90
CA VAL A 25 -39.65 -36.63 21.72
C VAL A 25 -40.79 -37.29 20.86
N TYR A 26 -41.27 -38.46 21.30
CA TYR A 26 -42.59 -39.20 21.23
C TYR A 26 -43.89 -38.58 20.62
N ALA A 27 -44.99 -39.29 20.25
CA ALA A 27 -45.34 -40.74 20.05
C ALA A 27 -46.79 -40.93 19.48
N TRP A 28 -47.14 -42.12 18.94
CA TRP A 28 -48.53 -42.67 18.97
C TRP A 28 -48.61 -44.21 18.81
N THR A 29 -49.81 -44.80 18.99
CA THR A 29 -50.06 -46.24 19.29
C THR A 29 -50.54 -47.11 18.11
N ALA A 30 -50.29 -48.43 18.18
CA ALA A 30 -50.53 -49.40 17.10
C ALA A 30 -51.89 -50.13 17.14
N PRO A 31 -52.34 -50.76 16.03
CA PRO A 31 -53.45 -51.72 16.01
C PRO A 31 -53.02 -53.20 15.85
N THR A 32 -53.91 -54.10 16.28
CA THR A 32 -53.71 -55.54 16.52
C THR A 32 -54.26 -56.45 15.41
N ALA A 33 -53.45 -56.91 14.46
CA ALA A 33 -53.79 -58.02 13.53
C ALA A 33 -52.55 -58.59 12.81
N THR A 34 -52.52 -59.91 12.56
CA THR A 34 -51.45 -60.61 11.80
C THR A 34 -51.81 -60.81 10.32
N PRO A 35 -51.04 -60.26 9.36
CA PRO A 35 -51.30 -60.46 7.92
C PRO A 35 -50.77 -61.82 7.36
N PRO A 36 -51.26 -62.30 6.21
CA PRO A 36 -50.87 -63.59 5.63
C PRO A 36 -49.48 -63.64 4.97
N SER A 37 -49.05 -64.86 4.63
CA SER A 37 -47.69 -65.34 4.27
C SER A 37 -46.96 -64.75 3.05
N ASN A 38 -47.34 -63.56 2.55
CA ASN A 38 -47.00 -63.12 1.18
C ASN A 38 -46.35 -61.71 1.07
N ASN A 39 -45.96 -61.10 2.20
CA ASN A 39 -45.10 -59.89 2.34
C ASN A 39 -45.54 -58.55 1.70
N VAL A 40 -45.59 -57.51 2.55
CA VAL A 40 -44.56 -56.45 2.51
C VAL A 40 -44.17 -56.12 3.96
N SER A 41 -42.88 -55.95 4.24
CA SER A 41 -42.35 -55.88 5.61
C SER A 41 -42.70 -54.57 6.34
N ALA A 42 -43.28 -54.66 7.53
CA ALA A 42 -43.38 -53.56 8.50
C ALA A 42 -43.56 -54.09 9.94
N PRO A 43 -43.11 -53.39 10.99
CA PRO A 43 -42.17 -52.26 11.05
C PRO A 43 -40.81 -52.65 11.67
N ILE A 44 -39.85 -51.72 11.64
CA ILE A 44 -38.52 -51.88 12.23
C ILE A 44 -38.56 -51.62 13.73
N ASN A 45 -38.00 -52.52 14.55
CA ASN A 45 -37.24 -52.13 15.75
C ASN A 45 -36.25 -53.23 16.19
N MET A 46 -35.29 -52.84 17.02
CA MET A 46 -34.35 -53.66 17.81
C MET A 46 -32.96 -53.99 17.23
N SER A 47 -32.26 -53.01 16.66
CA SER A 47 -30.80 -52.88 16.85
C SER A 47 -30.29 -51.44 16.62
N GLY A 48 -29.18 -51.08 17.26
CA GLY A 48 -28.62 -49.72 17.24
C GLY A 48 -27.73 -49.41 16.04
N VAL A 49 -28.24 -49.65 14.82
CA VAL A 49 -27.58 -49.27 13.55
C VAL A 49 -28.62 -48.68 12.62
N ASP A 50 -28.26 -47.61 11.89
CA ASP A 50 -29.18 -46.86 11.03
C ASP A 50 -29.91 -47.75 10.00
N GLN A 51 -31.22 -47.53 9.84
CA GLN A 51 -32.00 -48.10 8.75
C GLN A 51 -32.78 -47.00 8.01
N THR A 52 -32.60 -46.96 6.70
CA THR A 52 -33.32 -46.06 5.80
C THR A 52 -34.58 -46.73 5.25
N LYS A 53 -35.73 -46.05 5.34
CA LYS A 53 -36.97 -46.52 4.72
C LYS A 53 -36.99 -46.12 3.25
N LEU A 54 -37.34 -47.04 2.35
CA LEU A 54 -37.56 -46.74 0.94
C LEU A 54 -38.81 -45.87 0.75
N GLY A 55 -38.61 -44.77 0.04
CA GLY A 55 -39.59 -43.78 -0.36
C GLY A 55 -38.83 -42.81 -1.25
N ASP A 56 -38.75 -43.13 -2.54
CA ASP A 56 -37.74 -42.59 -3.43
C ASP A 56 -37.80 -41.05 -3.50
N VAL A 57 -36.63 -40.41 -3.40
CA VAL A 57 -36.50 -38.98 -3.68
C VAL A 57 -36.56 -38.81 -5.20
N CYS A 58 -37.73 -38.40 -5.71
CA CYS A 58 -37.95 -38.24 -7.14
C CYS A 58 -37.84 -36.77 -7.59
N THR A 59 -37.25 -36.55 -8.76
CA THR A 59 -37.26 -35.26 -9.47
C THR A 59 -37.77 -35.47 -10.90
N ALA A 60 -38.37 -34.43 -11.48
CA ALA A 60 -38.90 -34.48 -12.84
C ALA A 60 -38.38 -33.31 -13.69
N LYS A 61 -37.99 -33.60 -14.93
CA LYS A 61 -37.45 -32.62 -15.88
C LYS A 61 -37.84 -33.03 -17.31
N GLY A 62 -38.39 -32.11 -18.09
CA GLY A 62 -38.71 -32.34 -19.50
C GLY A 62 -39.68 -33.49 -19.78
N GLY A 63 -40.66 -33.72 -18.91
CA GLY A 63 -41.63 -34.82 -19.04
C GLY A 63 -41.14 -36.19 -18.58
N SER A 64 -39.89 -36.31 -18.14
CA SER A 64 -39.32 -37.53 -17.55
C SER A 64 -39.18 -37.38 -16.02
N THR A 65 -39.53 -38.42 -15.27
CA THR A 65 -39.38 -38.49 -13.81
C THR A 65 -38.29 -39.51 -13.47
N LYS A 66 -37.30 -39.10 -12.66
CA LYS A 66 -36.28 -40.00 -12.12
C LYS A 66 -36.38 -40.04 -10.60
N CYS A 67 -36.53 -41.25 -10.08
CA CYS A 67 -36.58 -41.56 -8.66
C CYS A 67 -35.22 -42.09 -8.19
N LEU A 68 -34.81 -41.69 -6.98
CA LEU A 68 -33.63 -42.22 -6.30
C LEU A 68 -34.01 -43.54 -5.62
N SER A 69 -33.73 -44.65 -6.31
CA SER A 69 -34.12 -46.00 -5.93
C SER A 69 -33.13 -46.68 -4.97
N THR A 70 -31.88 -46.24 -4.96
CA THR A 70 -30.82 -46.70 -4.06
C THR A 70 -29.86 -45.57 -3.71
N SER A 71 -29.21 -45.62 -2.55
CA SER A 71 -28.17 -44.65 -2.17
C SER A 71 -26.95 -44.67 -3.09
N THR A 72 -26.72 -45.78 -3.80
CA THR A 72 -25.69 -45.93 -4.84
C THR A 72 -25.96 -45.15 -6.12
N GLU A 73 -27.17 -44.61 -6.31
CA GLU A 73 -27.46 -43.68 -7.41
C GLU A 73 -27.06 -42.23 -7.10
N LEU A 74 -26.75 -41.89 -5.84
CA LEU A 74 -26.15 -40.60 -5.48
C LEU A 74 -24.67 -40.56 -5.89
N PRO A 75 -24.13 -39.36 -6.19
CA PRO A 75 -22.68 -39.18 -6.33
C PRO A 75 -21.92 -39.76 -5.14
N ALA A 76 -20.93 -40.62 -5.43
CA ALA A 76 -19.97 -41.05 -4.42
C ALA A 76 -19.31 -39.81 -3.78
N ALA A 77 -19.21 -39.80 -2.45
CA ALA A 77 -18.83 -38.65 -1.61
C ALA A 77 -19.90 -37.56 -1.36
N THR A 78 -21.20 -37.85 -1.54
CA THR A 78 -22.27 -37.00 -0.98
C THR A 78 -22.15 -36.93 0.55
N ILE A 79 -21.99 -35.73 1.11
CA ILE A 79 -21.94 -35.48 2.57
C ILE A 79 -23.26 -34.87 3.08
N VAL A 80 -23.53 -35.03 4.38
CA VAL A 80 -24.70 -34.43 5.04
C VAL A 80 -24.71 -32.91 4.83
N GLY A 81 -25.75 -32.40 4.17
CA GLY A 81 -25.95 -30.96 3.92
C GLY A 81 -25.72 -30.49 2.47
N GLN A 82 -25.32 -31.35 1.53
CA GLN A 82 -25.26 -30.98 0.10
C GLN A 82 -26.59 -31.18 -0.64
N THR A 83 -26.90 -30.32 -1.61
CA THR A 83 -28.05 -30.52 -2.52
C THR A 83 -27.62 -31.34 -3.74
N VAL A 84 -28.32 -32.44 -3.97
CA VAL A 84 -28.17 -33.27 -5.18
C VAL A 84 -29.37 -32.99 -6.09
N ARG A 85 -29.13 -32.75 -7.38
CA ARG A 85 -30.15 -32.55 -8.41
C ARG A 85 -29.88 -33.46 -9.62
N TRP A 86 -30.94 -33.95 -10.24
CA TRP A 86 -30.84 -34.74 -11.46
C TRP A 86 -30.71 -33.83 -12.69
N ASP A 87 -29.69 -34.03 -13.53
CA ASP A 87 -29.41 -33.16 -14.68
C ASP A 87 -30.10 -33.61 -15.98
N GLY A 88 -30.57 -34.85 -16.03
CA GLY A 88 -31.16 -35.49 -17.21
C GLY A 88 -30.40 -36.74 -17.67
N THR A 89 -29.16 -36.94 -17.22
CA THR A 89 -28.35 -38.15 -17.46
C THR A 89 -27.92 -38.84 -16.17
N GLY A 90 -27.80 -38.11 -15.06
CA GLY A 90 -27.48 -38.67 -13.74
C GLY A 90 -27.88 -37.76 -12.57
N TRP A 91 -27.82 -38.29 -11.34
CA TRP A 91 -27.89 -37.45 -10.15
C TRP A 91 -26.53 -36.79 -9.95
N GLY A 92 -26.48 -35.46 -9.98
CA GLY A 92 -25.27 -34.67 -9.74
C GLY A 92 -25.43 -33.77 -8.52
N ILE A 93 -24.32 -33.34 -7.92
CA ILE A 93 -24.37 -32.26 -6.92
C ILE A 93 -24.61 -30.94 -7.66
N SER A 94 -25.61 -30.17 -7.26
CA SER A 94 -25.83 -28.84 -7.81
C SER A 94 -26.32 -27.90 -6.71
N ASN A 95 -25.52 -26.87 -6.42
CA ASN A 95 -25.94 -25.77 -5.55
C ASN A 95 -25.98 -24.46 -6.36
N GLU A 96 -27.14 -23.82 -6.39
CA GLU A 96 -27.27 -22.38 -6.64
C GLU A 96 -27.10 -21.64 -5.30
N GLY A 97 -25.91 -21.73 -4.71
CA GLY A 97 -25.62 -21.15 -3.41
C GLY A 97 -24.36 -21.72 -2.77
N ASP A 98 -24.07 -21.29 -1.56
CA ASP A 98 -22.83 -21.61 -0.86
C ASP A 98 -22.84 -23.01 -0.23
N VAL A 99 -21.66 -23.64 -0.20
CA VAL A 99 -21.36 -24.81 0.64
C VAL A 99 -20.79 -24.30 1.96
N LEU A 100 -21.31 -24.80 3.09
CA LEU A 100 -20.78 -24.48 4.42
C LEU A 100 -20.11 -25.71 5.03
N ALA A 101 -18.79 -25.67 5.21
CA ALA A 101 -18.00 -26.75 5.81
C ALA A 101 -17.31 -26.24 7.09
N ASN A 102 -17.72 -26.74 8.26
CA ASN A 102 -17.18 -26.32 9.57
C ASN A 102 -17.16 -24.77 9.78
N GLY A 103 -18.17 -24.07 9.26
CA GLY A 103 -18.27 -22.61 9.30
C GLY A 103 -17.52 -21.87 8.18
N VAL A 104 -16.76 -22.57 7.33
CA VAL A 104 -16.13 -21.99 6.14
C VAL A 104 -17.14 -22.00 4.98
N THR A 105 -17.47 -20.83 4.48
CA THR A 105 -18.27 -20.63 3.26
C THR A 105 -17.40 -20.90 2.04
N VAL A 106 -17.88 -21.71 1.09
CA VAL A 106 -17.30 -21.90 -0.25
C VAL A 106 -18.40 -21.70 -1.29
N GLY A 107 -18.30 -20.66 -2.12
CA GLY A 107 -19.35 -20.32 -3.08
C GLY A 107 -19.30 -18.89 -3.60
N ARG A 108 -20.42 -18.17 -3.49
CA ARG A 108 -20.71 -16.83 -4.02
C ARG A 108 -20.94 -15.77 -2.92
N GLY A 109 -21.22 -16.19 -1.68
CA GLY A 109 -21.43 -15.30 -0.54
C GLY A 109 -22.76 -14.56 -0.58
N GLY A 110 -22.81 -13.42 0.11
CA GLY A 110 -23.99 -12.56 0.17
C GLY A 110 -24.49 -12.17 -1.23
N GLY A 111 -25.82 -12.12 -1.39
CA GLY A 111 -26.48 -11.82 -2.66
C GLY A 111 -26.52 -12.97 -3.66
N ASN A 112 -25.77 -14.07 -3.46
CA ASN A 112 -25.71 -15.24 -4.35
C ASN A 112 -25.37 -14.88 -5.82
N ILE A 113 -24.56 -13.84 -6.02
CA ILE A 113 -24.21 -13.33 -7.35
C ILE A 113 -23.24 -14.30 -8.04
N SER A 114 -23.53 -14.67 -9.29
CA SER A 114 -22.85 -15.78 -9.98
C SER A 114 -21.38 -15.54 -10.33
N SER A 115 -20.93 -14.29 -10.42
CA SER A 115 -19.55 -13.90 -10.69
C SER A 115 -18.67 -13.80 -9.43
N ASN A 116 -19.23 -13.94 -8.23
CA ASN A 116 -18.45 -13.92 -6.99
C ASN A 116 -17.79 -15.28 -6.70
N THR A 117 -16.59 -15.24 -6.13
CA THR A 117 -15.84 -16.41 -5.63
C THR A 117 -15.51 -16.22 -4.16
N VAL A 118 -15.95 -17.12 -3.29
CA VAL A 118 -15.83 -17.00 -1.83
C VAL A 118 -15.23 -18.27 -1.24
N THR A 119 -14.28 -18.12 -0.32
CA THR A 119 -13.71 -19.22 0.50
C THR A 119 -13.24 -18.67 1.85
N GLY A 120 -14.07 -18.78 2.90
CA GLY A 120 -13.68 -18.32 4.24
C GLY A 120 -14.82 -18.24 5.25
N TYR A 121 -14.48 -18.22 6.55
CA TYR A 121 -15.46 -17.93 7.61
C TYR A 121 -15.88 -16.46 7.56
N SER A 122 -17.17 -16.18 7.43
CA SER A 122 -17.72 -14.81 7.26
C SER A 122 -17.15 -14.02 6.08
N ALA A 123 -16.61 -14.69 5.05
CA ALA A 123 -16.14 -14.03 3.84
C ALA A 123 -17.35 -13.55 2.99
N LEU A 124 -17.28 -12.33 2.47
CA LEU A 124 -18.32 -11.68 1.64
C LEU A 124 -19.76 -11.76 2.22
N ALA A 125 -19.89 -11.74 3.55
CA ALA A 125 -21.14 -12.10 4.24
C ALA A 125 -22.26 -11.05 4.12
N SER A 126 -21.94 -9.76 4.00
CA SER A 126 -22.93 -8.67 3.91
C SER A 126 -23.29 -8.25 2.48
N ASN A 127 -22.75 -8.92 1.46
CA ASN A 127 -22.91 -8.51 0.08
C ASN A 127 -24.38 -8.58 -0.37
N THR A 128 -24.84 -7.56 -1.08
CA THR A 128 -26.23 -7.46 -1.56
C THR A 128 -26.30 -7.52 -3.08
N THR A 129 -25.58 -6.63 -3.77
CA THR A 129 -25.56 -6.55 -5.24
C THR A 129 -24.15 -6.50 -5.84
N GLY A 130 -23.11 -6.44 -5.02
CA GLY A 130 -21.72 -6.43 -5.48
C GLY A 130 -21.35 -7.72 -6.22
N ASP A 131 -20.83 -7.58 -7.43
CA ASP A 131 -20.52 -8.69 -8.33
C ASP A 131 -19.00 -8.79 -8.62
N SER A 132 -18.59 -9.90 -9.26
CA SER A 132 -17.20 -10.13 -9.70
C SER A 132 -16.14 -10.05 -8.59
N ASN A 133 -16.54 -10.24 -7.33
CA ASN A 133 -15.68 -10.16 -6.16
C ASN A 133 -15.04 -11.53 -5.83
N THR A 134 -13.75 -11.54 -5.48
CA THR A 134 -13.04 -12.71 -4.94
C THR A 134 -12.72 -12.49 -3.47
N ALA A 135 -13.22 -13.33 -2.57
CA ALA A 135 -13.05 -13.23 -1.12
C ALA A 135 -12.51 -14.54 -0.51
N THR A 136 -11.20 -14.61 -0.30
CA THR A 136 -10.50 -15.78 0.26
C THR A 136 -9.86 -15.43 1.60
N GLY A 137 -10.31 -16.08 2.67
CA GLY A 137 -9.82 -15.86 4.03
C GLY A 137 -10.92 -15.46 5.02
N VAL A 138 -10.61 -15.57 6.31
CA VAL A 138 -11.57 -15.25 7.38
C VAL A 138 -11.92 -13.75 7.34
N SER A 139 -13.20 -13.42 7.25
CA SER A 139 -13.73 -12.06 7.15
C SER A 139 -13.20 -11.22 5.97
N ALA A 140 -12.68 -11.85 4.90
CA ALA A 140 -12.34 -11.16 3.66
C ALA A 140 -13.62 -10.55 3.03
N LEU A 141 -13.58 -9.25 2.65
CA LEU A 141 -14.74 -8.50 2.13
C LEU A 141 -16.03 -8.60 2.98
N LYS A 142 -15.91 -8.84 4.30
CA LYS A 142 -17.04 -9.18 5.18
C LYS A 142 -18.22 -8.20 5.08
N PHE A 143 -17.95 -6.90 5.12
CA PHE A 143 -18.96 -5.83 5.12
C PHE A 143 -19.14 -5.15 3.75
N ASN A 144 -18.74 -5.82 2.65
CA ASN A 144 -19.08 -5.36 1.31
C ASN A 144 -20.59 -5.41 1.09
N THR A 145 -21.17 -4.37 0.48
CA THR A 145 -22.60 -4.35 0.14
C THR A 145 -22.79 -4.29 -1.38
N THR A 146 -22.30 -3.21 -2.02
CA THR A 146 -22.46 -2.97 -3.47
C THR A 146 -21.13 -2.84 -4.21
N GLY A 147 -19.99 -2.83 -3.53
CA GLY A 147 -18.67 -2.82 -4.16
C GLY A 147 -18.45 -4.05 -5.05
N PHE A 148 -17.82 -3.87 -6.21
CA PHE A 148 -17.69 -4.90 -7.25
C PHE A 148 -16.25 -5.01 -7.78
N SER A 149 -15.93 -6.14 -8.42
CA SER A 149 -14.61 -6.41 -9.00
C SER A 149 -13.44 -6.30 -8.01
N ASN A 150 -13.66 -6.55 -6.72
CA ASN A 150 -12.62 -6.52 -5.70
C ASN A 150 -12.00 -7.91 -5.48
N THR A 151 -10.69 -7.98 -5.24
CA THR A 151 -9.99 -9.22 -4.86
C THR A 151 -9.40 -9.08 -3.46
N ALA A 152 -9.84 -9.93 -2.53
CA ALA A 152 -9.38 -9.97 -1.14
C ALA A 152 -8.85 -11.37 -0.79
N ASN A 153 -7.56 -11.46 -0.47
CA ASN A 153 -6.90 -12.69 -0.07
C ASN A 153 -6.16 -12.49 1.26
N GLY A 154 -6.73 -12.96 2.36
CA GLY A 154 -6.13 -12.85 3.70
C GLY A 154 -7.17 -12.68 4.82
N LEU A 155 -6.72 -12.82 6.06
CA LEU A 155 -7.53 -12.52 7.24
C LEU A 155 -7.91 -11.02 7.25
N SER A 156 -9.21 -10.73 7.20
CA SER A 156 -9.77 -9.36 7.19
C SER A 156 -9.28 -8.45 6.05
N ALA A 157 -8.79 -9.02 4.94
CA ALA A 157 -8.48 -8.25 3.73
C ALA A 157 -9.77 -7.58 3.20
N LEU A 158 -9.73 -6.27 2.90
CA LEU A 158 -10.90 -5.48 2.45
C LEU A 158 -12.14 -5.60 3.37
N ALA A 159 -11.97 -5.90 4.66
CA ALA A 159 -13.09 -6.28 5.53
C ALA A 159 -14.24 -5.26 5.61
N VAL A 160 -13.95 -3.96 5.50
CA VAL A 160 -14.92 -2.85 5.61
C VAL A 160 -15.07 -2.09 4.29
N ASN A 161 -15.03 -2.80 3.16
CA ASN A 161 -15.22 -2.20 1.83
C ASN A 161 -16.69 -2.06 1.44
N THR A 162 -17.38 -0.99 1.79
CA THR A 162 -18.84 -0.91 1.58
C THR A 162 -19.20 -0.78 0.10
N VAL A 163 -18.64 0.23 -0.59
CA VAL A 163 -19.00 0.58 -1.97
C VAL A 163 -17.82 0.63 -2.95
N GLY A 164 -16.58 0.63 -2.46
CA GLY A 164 -15.37 0.69 -3.29
C GLY A 164 -15.24 -0.45 -4.29
N TYR A 165 -14.63 -0.19 -5.45
CA TYR A 165 -14.49 -1.13 -6.56
C TYR A 165 -13.06 -1.17 -7.15
N TYR A 166 -12.76 -2.24 -7.89
CA TYR A 166 -11.43 -2.53 -8.49
C TYR A 166 -10.27 -2.57 -7.49
N ASN A 167 -10.53 -2.87 -6.21
CA ASN A 167 -9.48 -2.97 -5.20
C ASN A 167 -8.90 -4.39 -5.10
N ALA A 168 -7.58 -4.51 -4.92
CA ALA A 168 -6.87 -5.77 -4.79
C ALA A 168 -6.04 -5.80 -3.49
N ALA A 169 -6.37 -6.69 -2.55
CA ALA A 169 -5.77 -6.77 -1.22
C ALA A 169 -5.25 -8.18 -0.93
N PHE A 170 -3.94 -8.32 -0.71
CA PHE A 170 -3.24 -9.58 -0.47
C PHE A 170 -2.43 -9.52 0.82
N GLY A 171 -2.90 -10.19 1.87
CA GLY A 171 -2.29 -10.21 3.20
C GLY A 171 -3.31 -10.01 4.31
N GLN A 172 -2.92 -10.35 5.54
CA GLN A 172 -3.75 -10.03 6.71
C GLN A 172 -3.90 -8.51 6.85
N ASP A 173 -5.14 -8.06 7.07
CA ASP A 173 -5.53 -6.66 7.27
C ASP A 173 -5.12 -5.71 6.12
N ALA A 174 -4.81 -6.24 4.93
CA ALA A 174 -4.56 -5.44 3.73
C ALA A 174 -5.84 -4.71 3.30
N LEU A 175 -5.74 -3.39 3.08
CA LEU A 175 -6.85 -2.50 2.70
C LEU A 175 -8.09 -2.57 3.63
N ARG A 176 -7.90 -2.95 4.90
CA ARG A 176 -8.98 -3.35 5.83
C ARG A 176 -10.17 -2.39 5.89
N ASN A 177 -9.93 -1.07 5.94
CA ASN A 177 -10.94 -0.04 6.24
C ASN A 177 -11.42 0.79 5.03
N ASN A 178 -11.29 0.27 3.80
CA ASN A 178 -11.57 0.98 2.54
C ASN A 178 -13.05 1.24 2.22
N ILE A 179 -13.66 2.28 2.80
CA ILE A 179 -15.10 2.56 2.66
C ILE A 179 -15.52 2.71 1.18
N ASP A 180 -14.98 3.71 0.49
CA ASP A 180 -15.38 4.13 -0.87
C ASP A 180 -14.20 4.38 -1.83
N GLY A 181 -12.97 4.11 -1.40
CA GLY A 181 -11.77 4.19 -2.25
C GLY A 181 -11.76 3.15 -3.36
N ASN A 182 -11.22 3.51 -4.53
CA ASN A 182 -11.25 2.67 -5.74
C ASN A 182 -9.86 2.47 -6.34
N ASP A 183 -9.70 1.41 -7.13
CA ASP A 183 -8.49 1.14 -7.91
C ASP A 183 -7.21 1.05 -7.05
N ASN A 184 -7.33 0.60 -5.79
CA ASN A 184 -6.18 0.45 -4.89
C ASN A 184 -5.62 -0.99 -4.90
N THR A 185 -4.29 -1.12 -4.89
CA THR A 185 -3.58 -2.40 -4.73
C THR A 185 -2.79 -2.39 -3.43
N ALA A 186 -3.03 -3.36 -2.53
CA ALA A 186 -2.29 -3.54 -1.29
C ALA A 186 -1.77 -4.98 -1.16
N VAL A 187 -0.45 -5.13 -0.97
CA VAL A 187 0.23 -6.42 -0.80
C VAL A 187 1.10 -6.35 0.46
N GLY A 188 0.80 -7.19 1.45
CA GLY A 188 1.53 -7.28 2.72
C GLY A 188 0.66 -7.09 3.96
N PHE A 189 1.18 -7.52 5.12
CA PHE A 189 0.51 -7.34 6.41
C PHE A 189 0.22 -5.86 6.68
N GLN A 190 -1.05 -5.54 6.94
CA GLN A 190 -1.54 -4.19 7.25
C GLN A 190 -1.19 -3.11 6.21
N SER A 191 -0.90 -3.52 4.96
CA SER A 191 -0.66 -2.59 3.85
C SER A 191 -1.94 -1.79 3.55
N LEU A 192 -1.82 -0.45 3.52
CA LEU A 192 -2.90 0.51 3.22
C LEU A 192 -4.16 0.32 4.11
N SER A 193 -3.97 -0.18 5.34
CA SER A 193 -5.05 -0.66 6.21
C SER A 193 -6.07 0.41 6.64
N SER A 194 -5.70 1.68 6.71
CA SER A 194 -6.57 2.77 7.21
C SER A 194 -7.23 3.61 6.12
N ASN A 195 -7.00 3.28 4.84
CA ASN A 195 -7.53 4.02 3.70
C ASN A 195 -9.05 4.09 3.80
N LEU A 196 -9.63 5.29 3.86
CA LEU A 196 -11.09 5.46 3.93
C LEU A 196 -11.65 5.69 2.52
N SER A 197 -11.11 6.69 1.82
CA SER A 197 -11.59 7.17 0.52
C SER A 197 -10.49 7.41 -0.54
N GLY A 198 -9.21 7.20 -0.18
CA GLY A 198 -8.11 7.33 -1.11
C GLY A 198 -8.25 6.35 -2.28
N SER A 199 -7.96 6.80 -3.51
CA SER A 199 -8.07 5.99 -4.72
C SER A 199 -6.75 5.98 -5.50
N PHE A 200 -6.57 4.99 -6.38
CA PHE A 200 -5.37 4.81 -7.22
C PHE A 200 -4.05 4.60 -6.44
N ASN A 201 -4.09 4.08 -5.21
CA ASN A 201 -2.88 3.83 -4.43
C ASN A 201 -2.34 2.41 -4.68
N THR A 202 -1.01 2.27 -4.77
CA THR A 202 -0.31 0.98 -4.80
C THR A 202 0.61 0.87 -3.58
N ALA A 203 0.42 -0.14 -2.73
CA ALA A 203 1.12 -0.31 -1.47
C ALA A 203 1.65 -1.75 -1.31
N THR A 204 2.94 -1.95 -1.53
CA THR A 204 3.62 -3.25 -1.45
C THR A 204 4.65 -3.27 -0.33
N GLY A 205 4.38 -4.04 0.72
CA GLY A 205 5.24 -4.19 1.89
C GLY A 205 4.45 -4.19 3.19
N MET A 206 5.09 -4.65 4.28
CA MET A 206 4.47 -4.59 5.60
C MET A 206 4.25 -3.13 6.01
N ASN A 207 3.01 -2.78 6.36
CA ASN A 207 2.61 -1.44 6.77
C ASN A 207 2.95 -0.31 5.77
N ALA A 208 3.08 -0.62 4.48
CA ALA A 208 3.16 0.40 3.44
C ALA A 208 1.85 1.23 3.43
N LEU A 209 1.94 2.56 3.45
CA LEU A 209 0.77 3.48 3.48
C LEU A 209 -0.27 3.21 4.61
N HIS A 210 0.13 2.60 5.73
CA HIS A 210 -0.80 2.10 6.76
C HIS A 210 -1.83 3.14 7.26
N TYR A 211 -1.40 4.38 7.50
CA TYR A 211 -2.26 5.46 8.04
C TYR A 211 -2.91 6.36 6.98
N ASN A 212 -2.79 6.03 5.69
CA ASN A 212 -3.45 6.80 4.63
C ASN A 212 -4.95 6.83 4.88
N THR A 213 -5.61 7.97 4.75
CA THR A 213 -7.07 8.11 4.95
C THR A 213 -7.76 8.54 3.66
N SER A 214 -7.28 9.60 3.02
CA SER A 214 -7.85 10.12 1.76
C SER A 214 -6.81 10.48 0.70
N GLY A 215 -5.51 10.28 0.97
CA GLY A 215 -4.45 10.46 -0.03
C GLY A 215 -4.66 9.53 -1.24
N GLY A 216 -4.58 10.07 -2.45
CA GLY A 216 -4.75 9.33 -3.70
C GLY A 216 -3.48 9.31 -4.56
N SER A 217 -3.43 8.38 -5.52
CA SER A 217 -2.35 8.25 -6.50
C SER A 217 -0.95 8.02 -5.90
N ASN A 218 -0.85 7.43 -4.70
CA ASN A 218 0.44 7.15 -4.07
C ASN A 218 1.00 5.77 -4.47
N VAL A 219 2.30 5.70 -4.72
CA VAL A 219 3.05 4.44 -4.92
C VAL A 219 3.99 4.25 -3.76
N SER A 220 3.83 3.15 -3.02
CA SER A 220 4.61 2.80 -1.84
C SER A 220 5.12 1.36 -1.98
N SER A 221 6.43 1.17 -1.99
CA SER A 221 7.09 -0.13 -2.15
C SER A 221 8.23 -0.28 -1.15
N GLY A 222 7.95 -0.98 -0.05
CA GLY A 222 8.87 -1.13 1.07
C GLY A 222 8.15 -1.41 2.40
N THR A 223 8.88 -1.94 3.36
CA THR A 223 8.39 -2.02 4.75
C THR A 223 8.36 -0.61 5.36
N TYR A 224 7.21 -0.22 5.92
CA TYR A 224 6.95 1.12 6.48
C TYR A 224 7.15 2.31 5.50
N SER A 225 7.11 2.10 4.17
CA SER A 225 7.15 3.22 3.22
C SER A 225 5.84 4.01 3.23
N LEU A 226 5.92 5.35 3.21
CA LEU A 226 4.79 6.28 3.39
C LEU A 226 3.93 5.99 4.64
N LEU A 227 4.52 5.43 5.72
CA LEU A 227 3.75 4.94 6.87
C LEU A 227 2.80 5.97 7.46
N GLN A 228 3.30 7.19 7.70
CA GLN A 228 2.58 8.26 8.41
C GLN A 228 1.71 9.14 7.48
N ASN A 229 1.63 8.82 6.18
CA ASN A 229 0.84 9.60 5.24
C ASN A 229 -0.64 9.49 5.60
N THR A 230 -1.38 10.59 5.61
CA THR A 230 -2.82 10.61 5.86
C THR A 230 -3.58 11.13 4.64
N THR A 231 -3.32 12.37 4.25
CA THR A 231 -4.01 13.03 3.12
C THR A 231 -3.10 13.37 1.94
N GLY A 232 -1.78 13.12 2.06
CA GLY A 232 -0.82 13.41 1.00
C GLY A 232 -1.07 12.56 -0.24
N GLY A 233 -1.02 13.18 -1.43
CA GLY A 233 -1.30 12.52 -2.71
C GLY A 233 -0.13 12.59 -3.70
N SER A 234 -0.18 11.71 -4.71
CA SER A 234 0.81 11.64 -5.80
C SER A 234 2.26 11.45 -5.33
N ASN A 235 2.47 10.75 -4.20
CA ASN A 235 3.81 10.47 -3.67
C ASN A 235 4.34 9.12 -4.19
N VAL A 236 5.65 9.03 -4.42
CA VAL A 236 6.36 7.79 -4.77
C VAL A 236 7.41 7.50 -3.71
N ALA A 237 7.31 6.36 -3.04
CA ALA A 237 8.25 5.92 -2.02
C ALA A 237 8.71 4.48 -2.28
N VAL A 238 9.99 4.31 -2.62
CA VAL A 238 10.59 3.01 -2.94
C VAL A 238 11.79 2.76 -2.04
N GLY A 239 11.65 1.81 -1.10
CA GLY A 239 12.64 1.47 -0.09
C GLY A 239 12.03 1.38 1.31
N ALA A 240 12.65 0.61 2.20
CA ALA A 240 12.20 0.50 3.59
C ALA A 240 12.27 1.88 4.28
N ASN A 241 11.19 2.30 4.95
CA ASN A 241 11.03 3.62 5.57
C ASN A 241 11.18 4.82 4.58
N ALA A 242 11.01 4.63 3.27
CA ALA A 242 10.97 5.73 2.32
C ALA A 242 9.73 6.61 2.55
N LEU A 243 9.88 7.94 2.58
CA LEU A 243 8.86 8.93 3.01
C LEU A 243 8.16 8.57 4.33
N PHE A 244 8.84 7.89 5.27
CA PHE A 244 8.26 7.51 6.57
C PHE A 244 7.63 8.69 7.32
N GLY A 245 8.25 9.88 7.22
CA GLY A 245 7.80 11.09 7.92
C GLY A 245 6.80 11.95 7.16
N ASN A 246 6.41 11.59 5.93
CA ASN A 246 5.42 12.34 5.17
C ASN A 246 4.03 12.14 5.78
N THR A 247 3.28 13.21 6.04
CA THR A 247 1.94 13.20 6.63
C THR A 247 0.90 13.76 5.66
N THR A 248 1.08 14.99 5.21
CA THR A 248 0.18 15.69 4.27
C THR A 248 0.88 16.14 2.99
N GLY A 249 2.22 16.00 2.92
CA GLY A 249 3.04 16.33 1.77
C GLY A 249 2.63 15.54 0.53
N SER A 250 2.73 16.18 -0.63
CA SER A 250 2.23 15.68 -1.90
C SER A 250 3.24 15.90 -3.02
N GLN A 251 3.18 15.07 -4.06
CA GLN A 251 4.09 15.12 -5.21
C GLN A 251 5.57 14.87 -4.82
N ASN A 252 5.81 14.11 -3.75
CA ASN A 252 7.16 13.79 -3.28
C ASN A 252 7.64 12.45 -3.84
N THR A 253 8.89 12.40 -4.31
CA THR A 253 9.57 11.17 -4.75
C THR A 253 10.70 10.83 -3.77
N ALA A 254 10.73 9.60 -3.25
CA ALA A 254 11.83 9.07 -2.47
C ALA A 254 12.25 7.69 -2.97
N LEU A 255 13.51 7.56 -3.39
CA LEU A 255 14.11 6.33 -3.89
C LEU A 255 15.32 5.96 -3.04
N GLY A 256 15.15 5.00 -2.14
CA GLY A 256 16.17 4.50 -1.22
C GLY A 256 15.61 4.21 0.17
N SER A 257 16.22 3.25 0.88
CA SER A 257 15.89 3.04 2.29
C SER A 257 16.21 4.31 3.11
N TRP A 258 15.27 4.74 3.95
CA TRP A 258 15.30 6.02 4.68
C TRP A 258 15.41 7.29 3.81
N ALA A 259 15.14 7.24 2.50
CA ALA A 259 14.97 8.45 1.70
C ALA A 259 13.67 9.16 2.12
N ASN A 260 13.72 10.44 2.51
CA ASN A 260 12.62 11.07 3.26
C ASN A 260 12.53 12.59 3.06
N VAL A 261 11.52 13.20 3.67
CA VAL A 261 11.39 14.64 3.90
C VAL A 261 11.68 14.95 5.38
N SER A 262 12.22 16.13 5.70
CA SER A 262 12.47 16.55 7.08
C SER A 262 11.23 17.11 7.78
N ILE A 263 10.20 17.50 7.02
CA ILE A 263 8.89 17.94 7.52
C ILE A 263 7.80 17.23 6.72
N GLY A 264 6.76 16.73 7.40
CA GLY A 264 5.75 15.86 6.78
C GLY A 264 4.81 16.52 5.76
N ASN A 265 4.89 17.84 5.55
CA ASN A 265 4.02 18.60 4.65
C ASN A 265 4.75 19.24 3.45
N LEU A 266 6.03 18.94 3.23
CA LEU A 266 6.76 19.44 2.04
C LEU A 266 6.10 18.93 0.74
N THR A 267 6.24 19.67 -0.34
CA THR A 267 5.69 19.30 -1.66
C THR A 267 6.72 19.37 -2.77
N ASN A 268 6.49 18.61 -3.85
CA ASN A 268 7.36 18.61 -5.04
C ASN A 268 8.85 18.37 -4.69
N THR A 269 9.12 17.41 -3.79
CA THR A 269 10.49 17.04 -3.39
C THR A 269 10.98 15.79 -4.10
N THR A 270 12.30 15.63 -4.25
CA THR A 270 12.90 14.39 -4.76
C THR A 270 14.12 14.01 -3.94
N ALA A 271 14.04 12.91 -3.19
CA ALA A 271 15.13 12.33 -2.40
C ALA A 271 15.64 11.04 -3.05
N VAL A 272 16.91 10.98 -3.46
CA VAL A 272 17.50 9.81 -4.11
C VAL A 272 18.73 9.32 -3.35
N GLY A 273 18.72 8.07 -2.90
CA GLY A 273 19.80 7.41 -2.17
C GLY A 273 19.47 7.11 -0.71
N TYR A 274 20.22 6.18 -0.12
CA TYR A 274 20.05 5.77 1.29
C TYR A 274 20.16 6.98 2.24
N GLY A 275 19.13 7.22 3.05
CA GLY A 275 19.12 8.32 4.01
C GLY A 275 19.17 9.74 3.40
N ALA A 276 18.84 9.90 2.11
CA ALA A 276 18.69 11.22 1.51
C ALA A 276 17.46 11.93 2.11
N SER A 277 17.62 13.16 2.60
CA SER A 277 16.51 13.92 3.21
C SER A 277 16.39 15.31 2.59
N VAL A 278 15.17 15.73 2.25
CA VAL A 278 14.84 17.04 1.69
C VAL A 278 14.19 17.94 2.75
N ASP A 279 14.59 19.21 2.81
CA ASP A 279 14.30 20.18 3.88
C ASP A 279 13.54 21.45 3.43
N ALA A 280 13.08 21.47 2.17
CA ALA A 280 12.21 22.50 1.61
C ALA A 280 11.40 21.90 0.44
N SER A 281 10.28 22.52 0.11
CA SER A 281 9.47 22.18 -1.07
C SER A 281 10.22 22.54 -2.36
N ASN A 282 9.83 21.94 -3.49
CA ASN A 282 10.45 22.18 -4.81
C ASN A 282 11.96 21.87 -4.88
N LYS A 283 12.45 20.92 -4.06
CA LYS A 283 13.89 20.65 -3.88
C LYS A 283 14.27 19.21 -4.17
N VAL A 284 15.38 19.03 -4.88
CA VAL A 284 15.99 17.73 -5.18
C VAL A 284 17.23 17.52 -4.31
N ARG A 285 17.33 16.34 -3.67
CA ARG A 285 18.50 15.89 -2.91
C ARG A 285 18.96 14.53 -3.43
N ILE A 286 20.16 14.50 -3.98
CA ILE A 286 20.87 13.26 -4.34
C ILE A 286 21.90 12.98 -3.26
N GLY A 287 21.74 11.86 -2.56
CA GLY A 287 22.63 11.38 -1.52
C GLY A 287 22.38 11.94 -0.12
N ASN A 288 23.05 11.32 0.85
CA ASN A 288 23.14 11.78 2.23
C ASN A 288 24.49 12.50 2.48
N ASN A 289 24.81 12.82 3.73
CA ASN A 289 26.02 13.57 4.08
C ASN A 289 27.34 12.77 3.96
N ALA A 290 27.29 11.47 3.66
CA ALA A 290 28.46 10.63 3.40
C ALA A 290 28.82 10.52 1.91
N VAL A 291 28.05 11.14 1.01
CA VAL A 291 28.39 11.17 -0.43
C VAL A 291 29.54 12.13 -0.68
N THR A 292 30.65 11.60 -1.21
CA THR A 292 31.91 12.34 -1.44
C THR A 292 32.14 12.75 -2.89
N VAL A 293 31.44 12.12 -3.84
CA VAL A 293 31.49 12.35 -5.30
C VAL A 293 30.10 12.13 -5.89
N ILE A 294 29.67 13.04 -6.77
CA ILE A 294 28.54 12.84 -7.69
C ILE A 294 29.15 12.86 -9.09
N GLY A 295 29.05 11.76 -9.83
CA GLY A 295 29.71 11.57 -11.12
C GLY A 295 28.75 11.63 -12.31
N GLY A 296 29.27 12.07 -13.45
CA GLY A 296 28.61 12.06 -14.75
C GLY A 296 29.64 12.24 -15.87
N ALA A 297 29.36 11.74 -17.07
CA ALA A 297 30.26 11.87 -18.22
C ALA A 297 30.16 13.24 -18.93
N VAL A 298 29.11 14.01 -18.62
CA VAL A 298 28.82 15.35 -19.17
C VAL A 298 28.44 16.32 -18.06
N ALA A 299 28.56 17.62 -18.34
CA ALA A 299 28.14 18.68 -17.42
C ALA A 299 26.60 18.72 -17.25
N TRP A 300 26.15 19.32 -16.14
CA TRP A 300 24.75 19.62 -15.92
C TRP A 300 24.35 20.83 -16.77
N SER A 301 23.26 20.71 -17.51
CA SER A 301 22.75 21.77 -18.40
C SER A 301 21.61 22.53 -17.73
N ASN A 302 21.69 23.85 -17.72
CA ASN A 302 20.62 24.74 -17.23
C ASN A 302 19.78 25.26 -18.41
N LEU A 303 18.46 25.28 -18.27
CA LEU A 303 17.55 25.88 -19.25
C LEU A 303 17.81 27.39 -19.33
N SER A 304 18.13 27.89 -20.53
CA SER A 304 18.52 29.31 -20.72
C SER A 304 17.98 29.92 -22.02
N ASP A 305 17.06 29.24 -22.71
CA ASP A 305 16.39 29.74 -23.92
C ASP A 305 15.59 31.02 -23.61
N ILE A 306 15.57 31.97 -24.54
CA ILE A 306 14.83 33.24 -24.37
C ILE A 306 13.32 33.02 -24.22
N ARG A 307 12.77 31.96 -24.83
CA ARG A 307 11.34 31.60 -24.74
C ARG A 307 10.94 31.02 -23.38
N ALA A 308 11.92 30.68 -22.55
CA ALA A 308 11.73 30.19 -21.18
C ALA A 308 12.00 31.28 -20.13
N LYS A 309 12.11 32.55 -20.54
CA LYS A 309 12.42 33.70 -19.70
C LYS A 309 11.38 34.80 -19.93
N ASP A 310 11.10 35.52 -18.85
CA ASP A 310 10.27 36.73 -18.83
C ASP A 310 11.01 37.81 -18.03
N ASP A 311 10.50 39.05 -18.01
CA ASP A 311 11.03 40.18 -17.22
C ASP A 311 12.56 40.39 -17.35
N ILE A 312 13.09 40.23 -18.57
CA ILE A 312 14.55 40.26 -18.82
C ILE A 312 15.12 41.68 -18.62
N VAL A 313 15.80 41.88 -17.50
CA VAL A 313 16.52 43.12 -17.16
C VAL A 313 18.04 42.90 -17.09
N ASN A 314 18.80 43.99 -17.20
CA ASN A 314 20.25 43.95 -17.03
C ASN A 314 20.61 43.66 -15.56
N TYR A 315 21.37 42.59 -15.31
CA TYR A 315 22.04 42.39 -14.03
C TYR A 315 23.29 43.27 -13.96
N THR A 316 23.38 44.13 -12.94
CA THR A 316 24.41 45.18 -12.83
C THR A 316 25.37 45.01 -11.66
N HIS A 317 25.24 43.95 -10.86
CA HIS A 317 26.16 43.70 -9.74
C HIS A 317 27.37 42.91 -10.20
N GLY A 318 28.52 43.19 -9.59
CA GLY A 318 29.83 42.68 -9.98
C GLY A 318 30.81 42.81 -8.82
N LEU A 319 31.73 43.77 -8.88
CA LEU A 319 32.71 44.01 -7.82
C LEU A 319 32.04 44.35 -6.48
N ASP A 320 30.92 45.06 -6.51
CA ASP A 320 30.14 45.45 -5.34
C ASP A 320 29.60 44.25 -4.54
N LEU A 321 29.40 43.11 -5.19
CA LEU A 321 29.12 41.80 -4.58
C LEU A 321 30.43 41.04 -4.30
N ILE A 322 31.20 40.76 -5.36
CA ILE A 322 32.32 39.81 -5.34
C ILE A 322 33.43 40.20 -4.35
N THR A 323 33.76 41.49 -4.24
CA THR A 323 34.83 41.96 -3.33
C THR A 323 34.46 41.85 -1.84
N LYS A 324 33.16 41.72 -1.51
CA LYS A 324 32.67 41.55 -0.14
C LYS A 324 32.53 40.07 0.25
N LEU A 325 32.62 39.13 -0.71
CA LEU A 325 32.54 37.70 -0.42
C LEU A 325 33.85 37.20 0.20
N ARG A 326 33.75 36.62 1.40
CA ARG A 326 34.89 36.05 2.12
C ARG A 326 35.09 34.57 1.76
N PRO A 327 36.14 34.19 1.00
CA PRO A 327 36.42 32.79 0.75
C PRO A 327 36.90 32.09 2.03
N VAL A 328 36.46 30.85 2.23
CA VAL A 328 36.81 30.00 3.38
C VAL A 328 37.28 28.62 2.93
N ALA A 329 38.19 28.03 3.72
CA ALA A 329 38.49 26.61 3.67
C ALA A 329 37.84 25.92 4.89
N TYR A 330 37.17 24.79 4.66
CA TYR A 330 36.38 24.11 5.70
C TYR A 330 36.38 22.59 5.53
N LYS A 331 35.91 21.88 6.56
CA LYS A 331 35.64 20.44 6.56
C LYS A 331 34.18 20.21 6.94
N LEU A 332 33.49 19.30 6.28
CA LEU A 332 32.09 19.02 6.61
C LEU A 332 31.97 18.36 7.98
N LYS A 333 30.97 18.78 8.77
CA LYS A 333 30.60 18.08 10.02
C LYS A 333 30.07 16.70 9.65
N GLY A 334 30.50 15.66 10.38
CA GLY A 334 30.12 14.27 10.11
C GLY A 334 30.94 13.55 9.02
N ASP A 335 31.67 14.26 8.16
CA ASP A 335 32.60 13.60 7.21
C ASP A 335 33.72 12.87 7.96
N SER A 336 33.87 11.58 7.69
CA SER A 336 34.91 10.71 8.25
C SER A 336 36.27 10.90 7.55
N THR A 337 36.27 11.30 6.28
CA THR A 337 37.49 11.50 5.48
C THR A 337 38.23 12.79 5.85
N LYS A 338 37.55 13.72 6.53
CA LYS A 338 38.06 15.05 6.92
C LYS A 338 38.61 15.84 5.74
N LYS A 339 37.98 15.66 4.57
CA LYS A 339 38.32 16.33 3.32
C LYS A 339 38.20 17.85 3.50
N VAL A 340 39.19 18.58 3.00
CA VAL A 340 39.16 20.05 2.96
C VAL A 340 38.44 20.47 1.68
N HIS A 341 37.50 21.39 1.84
CA HIS A 341 36.74 22.04 0.78
C HIS A 341 37.03 23.55 0.83
N SER A 342 36.88 24.23 -0.30
CA SER A 342 36.88 25.69 -0.40
C SER A 342 35.50 26.20 -0.82
N GLY A 343 35.14 27.42 -0.42
CA GLY A 343 33.85 28.02 -0.78
C GLY A 343 33.53 29.27 0.02
N PHE A 344 32.24 29.57 0.16
CA PHE A 344 31.67 30.69 0.91
C PHE A 344 30.66 30.20 1.95
N ILE A 345 30.45 30.96 3.02
CA ILE A 345 29.41 30.70 4.03
C ILE A 345 28.12 31.40 3.56
N ALA A 346 27.05 30.64 3.35
CA ALA A 346 25.81 31.16 2.75
C ALA A 346 25.15 32.30 3.56
N GLN A 347 25.25 32.27 4.89
CA GLN A 347 24.79 33.35 5.76
C GLN A 347 25.67 34.61 5.65
N GLU A 348 26.95 34.47 5.33
CA GLU A 348 27.82 35.63 5.05
C GLU A 348 27.49 36.22 3.67
N VAL A 349 27.16 35.40 2.67
CA VAL A 349 26.64 35.87 1.36
C VAL A 349 25.35 36.65 1.53
N GLU A 350 24.41 36.17 2.36
CA GLU A 350 23.18 36.90 2.69
C GLU A 350 23.46 38.26 3.34
N ALA A 351 24.38 38.28 4.31
CA ALA A 351 24.72 39.47 5.08
C ALA A 351 25.41 40.58 4.26
N VAL A 352 25.88 40.29 3.03
CA VAL A 352 26.40 41.31 2.11
C VAL A 352 25.33 42.31 1.67
N GLY A 353 24.05 41.90 1.65
CA GLY A 353 22.93 42.78 1.29
C GLY A 353 22.89 43.20 -0.19
N VAL A 354 23.71 42.60 -1.06
CA VAL A 354 23.70 42.83 -2.51
C VAL A 354 22.96 41.68 -3.21
N PRO A 355 22.04 41.94 -4.16
CA PRO A 355 21.25 40.90 -4.84
C PRO A 355 22.08 39.80 -5.50
N PHE A 356 21.98 38.58 -4.95
CA PHE A 356 22.56 37.35 -5.50
C PHE A 356 21.50 36.24 -5.52
N TYR A 357 21.09 35.85 -6.73
CA TYR A 357 19.98 34.91 -6.94
C TYR A 357 20.34 33.43 -6.73
N GLY A 358 21.62 33.10 -6.54
CA GLY A 358 22.07 31.73 -6.23
C GLY A 358 21.99 31.35 -4.75
N LEU A 359 21.39 32.16 -3.88
CA LEU A 359 21.24 31.87 -2.45
C LEU A 359 19.91 31.15 -2.17
N ASN A 360 19.98 29.90 -1.73
CA ASN A 360 18.80 29.09 -1.39
C ASN A 360 18.68 28.95 0.13
N LYS A 361 17.55 29.38 0.69
CA LYS A 361 17.23 29.28 2.13
C LYS A 361 16.40 28.01 2.41
N PRO A 362 16.55 27.37 3.58
CA PRO A 362 15.71 26.24 3.97
C PRO A 362 14.32 26.70 4.44
N GLU A 363 13.30 25.86 4.30
CA GLU A 363 11.98 26.07 4.93
C GLU A 363 11.98 25.58 6.40
N SER A 364 12.79 24.54 6.70
CA SER A 364 13.00 24.05 8.06
C SER A 364 13.98 24.90 8.86
N LYS A 365 13.71 25.07 10.17
CA LYS A 365 14.67 25.62 11.14
C LYS A 365 15.94 24.78 11.29
N ASP A 366 15.83 23.47 11.05
CA ASP A 366 16.94 22.52 11.09
C ASP A 366 17.56 22.26 9.70
N GLY A 367 17.03 22.92 8.66
CA GLY A 367 17.52 22.81 7.30
C GLY A 367 18.77 23.65 7.05
N TYR A 368 19.41 23.43 5.90
CA TYR A 368 20.65 24.11 5.53
C TYR A 368 20.47 25.10 4.38
N TYR A 369 21.02 26.30 4.57
CA TYR A 369 21.29 27.22 3.46
C TYR A 369 22.24 26.56 2.45
N SER A 370 22.08 26.90 1.17
CA SER A 370 22.96 26.41 0.10
C SER A 370 23.17 27.45 -0.99
N ILE A 371 24.31 27.37 -1.67
CA ILE A 371 24.72 28.29 -2.75
C ILE A 371 24.77 27.53 -4.07
N SER A 372 24.06 28.03 -5.08
CA SER A 372 24.19 27.63 -6.47
C SER A 372 25.45 28.30 -7.07
N TYR A 373 26.61 27.64 -6.96
CA TYR A 373 27.90 28.23 -7.40
C TYR A 373 27.94 28.62 -8.89
N SER A 374 27.12 27.99 -9.73
CA SER A 374 26.95 28.38 -11.14
C SER A 374 26.46 29.82 -11.31
N GLU A 375 25.66 30.32 -10.38
CA GLU A 375 25.11 31.68 -10.44
C GLU A 375 26.17 32.77 -10.16
N LEU A 376 27.33 32.41 -9.59
CA LEU A 376 28.44 33.36 -9.43
C LEU A 376 29.11 33.73 -10.76
N VAL A 377 28.88 32.97 -11.84
CA VAL A 377 29.46 33.25 -13.16
C VAL A 377 29.00 34.62 -13.69
N VAL A 378 27.74 35.01 -13.48
CA VAL A 378 27.21 36.29 -13.99
C VAL A 378 27.80 37.51 -13.25
N PRO A 379 27.82 37.56 -11.90
CA PRO A 379 28.59 38.58 -11.17
C PRO A 379 30.07 38.63 -11.55
N LEU A 380 30.73 37.47 -11.75
CA LEU A 380 32.14 37.44 -12.16
C LEU A 380 32.35 38.05 -13.55
N VAL A 381 31.45 37.80 -14.51
CA VAL A 381 31.49 38.43 -15.84
C VAL A 381 31.31 39.96 -15.73
N ASN A 382 30.44 40.44 -14.85
CA ASN A 382 30.29 41.88 -14.61
C ASN A 382 31.54 42.49 -13.94
N SER A 383 32.09 41.84 -12.92
CA SER A 383 33.36 42.27 -12.29
C SER A 383 34.49 42.41 -13.32
N VAL A 384 34.58 41.52 -14.30
CA VAL A 384 35.59 41.61 -15.37
C VAL A 384 35.36 42.84 -16.25
N LYS A 385 34.11 43.14 -16.63
CA LYS A 385 33.76 44.36 -17.41
C LYS A 385 34.01 45.65 -16.62
N GLU A 386 33.71 45.64 -15.33
CA GLU A 386 33.97 46.78 -14.42
C GLU A 386 35.48 47.04 -14.30
N LEU A 387 36.28 45.99 -14.07
CA LEU A 387 37.75 46.09 -14.05
C LEU A 387 38.33 46.52 -15.40
N GLU A 388 37.77 46.09 -16.52
CA GLU A 388 38.18 46.54 -17.86
C GLU A 388 37.96 48.05 -18.03
N ALA A 389 36.77 48.55 -17.68
CA ALA A 389 36.44 49.97 -17.71
C ALA A 389 37.33 50.82 -16.77
N GLU A 390 37.63 50.32 -15.56
CA GLU A 390 38.56 50.98 -14.64
C GLU A 390 39.99 51.02 -15.21
N ASN A 391 40.46 49.94 -15.85
CA ASN A 391 41.78 49.89 -16.48
C ASN A 391 41.90 50.88 -17.64
N ASP A 392 40.87 51.04 -18.47
CA ASP A 392 40.88 52.04 -19.56
C ASP A 392 40.92 53.48 -19.02
N ILE A 393 40.18 53.76 -17.94
CA ILE A 393 40.25 55.05 -17.24
C ILE A 393 41.66 55.30 -16.67
N LEU A 394 42.30 54.28 -16.09
CA LEU A 394 43.65 54.39 -15.56
C LEU A 394 44.70 54.59 -16.67
N ARG A 395 44.59 53.89 -17.80
CA ARG A 395 45.45 54.08 -18.98
C ARG A 395 45.34 55.50 -19.55
N ALA A 396 44.11 55.99 -19.77
CA ALA A 396 43.87 57.34 -20.26
C ALA A 396 44.35 58.44 -19.28
N ARG A 397 44.41 58.15 -17.97
CA ARG A 397 45.03 59.03 -16.97
C ARG A 397 46.56 58.99 -17.05
N LEU A 398 47.14 57.81 -17.21
CA LEU A 398 48.59 57.62 -17.34
C LEU A 398 49.14 58.35 -18.58
N GLU A 399 48.50 58.19 -19.74
CA GLU A 399 48.87 58.91 -20.98
C GLU A 399 48.86 60.43 -20.80
N LYS A 400 47.85 60.98 -20.12
CA LYS A 400 47.77 62.42 -19.83
C LYS A 400 48.86 62.89 -18.86
N LEU A 401 49.23 62.06 -17.88
CA LEU A 401 50.34 62.34 -16.97
C LEU A 401 51.69 62.30 -17.69
N GLU A 402 51.93 61.29 -18.53
CA GLU A 402 53.15 61.19 -19.35
C GLU A 402 53.28 62.36 -20.33
N ALA A 403 52.20 62.75 -21.00
CA ALA A 403 52.19 63.91 -21.88
C ALA A 403 52.52 65.20 -21.12
N LYS A 404 52.01 65.37 -19.89
CA LYS A 404 52.34 66.51 -19.03
C LYS A 404 53.80 66.49 -18.57
N VAL A 405 54.33 65.34 -18.17
CA VAL A 405 55.74 65.20 -17.77
C VAL A 405 56.69 65.49 -18.94
N LYS A 406 56.35 65.10 -20.17
CA LYS A 406 57.12 65.44 -21.39
C LYS A 406 57.06 66.93 -21.78
N SER A 407 56.20 67.72 -21.14
CA SER A 407 56.04 69.16 -21.41
C SER A 407 56.65 70.06 -20.33
N LEU A 408 57.30 69.46 -19.32
CA LEU A 408 58.07 70.12 -18.26
C LEU A 408 59.57 70.00 -18.56
#